data_AF-A0A7R8ZTN5-F1
#
_entry.id   AF-A0A7R8ZTN5-F1
#
_cell.length_a   1.000
_cell.length_b   1.000
_cell.length_c   1.000
_cell.angle_alpha   90.00
_cell.angle_beta   90.00
_cell.angle_gamma   90.00
#
_symmetry.space_group_name_H-M   'P 1'
#
loop_
_entity.id
_entity.type
_entity.pdbx_description
1 polymer ?
#
loop_
_entity_poly.entity_id
_entity_poly.type
_entity_poly.pdbx_seq_one_letter_code
_entity_poly.pdbx_strand_id
1 'polypeptide(L)'
;SEEIKGHPFFAGLDWSVVAHQKYQPPLIPPRGEVNAADAFDIGSFDEEDTKGIKLTEADQEMYKDFPFVVAERWQSEVAETVFETINLEHDKQEQRRKARGKNKILFDQDEKGTTVSSKGTTSWDYGNGKLWVKGGNCILVKIRDSNKIITLTNPDEIGLKEWVSSLNSAHKRFVELISGVNKKAVRLCGAQNGGAGGT
;
A
#
# COMPACT_ATOMS: atom_id res chain seq x y z
N SER A 1 1.64 38.03 6.02
CA SER A 1 2.03 39.33 6.58
C SER A 1 1.11 40.39 5.98
N GLU A 2 0.12 40.83 6.75
CA GLU A 2 -0.84 41.88 6.36
C GLU A 2 -0.14 43.24 6.19
N GLU A 3 0.93 43.47 6.95
CA GLU A 3 1.69 44.73 7.01
C GLU A 3 2.31 45.11 5.67
N ILE A 4 2.88 44.13 4.95
CA ILE A 4 3.41 44.35 3.60
C ILE A 4 2.28 44.67 2.62
N LYS A 5 1.13 43.99 2.78
CA LYS A 5 -0.03 44.18 1.91
C LYS A 5 -0.69 45.55 2.04
N GLY A 6 -0.57 46.18 3.22
CA GLY A 6 -1.09 47.51 3.52
C GLY A 6 -0.14 48.67 3.18
N HIS A 7 1.06 48.40 2.67
CA HIS A 7 2.02 49.45 2.34
C HIS A 7 1.51 50.34 1.18
N PRO A 8 1.68 51.68 1.22
CA PRO A 8 1.16 52.60 0.19
C PRO A 8 1.59 52.28 -1.24
N PHE A 9 2.76 51.65 -1.42
CA PHE A 9 3.23 51.15 -2.73
C PHE A 9 2.24 50.19 -3.40
N PHE A 10 1.50 49.39 -2.62
CA PHE A 10 0.52 48.42 -3.12
C PHE A 10 -0.93 48.93 -3.05
N ALA A 11 -1.17 50.22 -2.80
CA ALA A 11 -2.53 50.76 -2.61
C ALA A 11 -3.47 50.57 -3.82
N GLY A 12 -2.92 50.40 -5.03
CA GLY A 12 -3.68 50.10 -6.25
C GLY A 12 -3.78 48.60 -6.60
N LEU A 13 -3.29 47.71 -5.73
CA LEU A 13 -3.19 46.29 -5.97
C LEU A 13 -4.28 45.52 -5.20
N ASP A 14 -5.14 44.81 -5.93
CA ASP A 14 -6.11 43.90 -5.32
C ASP A 14 -5.46 42.53 -5.08
N TRP A 15 -5.18 42.21 -3.82
CA TRP A 15 -4.56 40.95 -3.42
C TRP A 15 -5.37 39.70 -3.78
N SER A 16 -6.69 39.81 -3.92
CA SER A 16 -7.54 38.73 -4.41
C SER A 16 -7.24 38.44 -5.89
N VAL A 17 -7.14 39.49 -6.71
CA VAL A 17 -6.82 39.41 -8.14
C VAL A 17 -5.39 38.89 -8.35
N VAL A 18 -4.44 39.29 -7.49
CA VAL A 18 -3.07 38.75 -7.47
C VAL A 18 -3.06 37.25 -7.17
N ALA A 19 -3.78 36.81 -6.13
CA ALA A 19 -3.81 35.40 -5.74
C ALA A 19 -4.36 34.48 -6.84
N HIS A 20 -5.33 34.97 -7.62
CA HIS A 20 -5.90 34.27 -8.76
C HIS A 20 -5.12 34.48 -10.07
N GLN A 21 -3.92 35.10 -10.01
CA GLN A 21 -3.02 35.33 -11.14
C GLN A 21 -3.70 36.03 -12.34
N LYS A 22 -4.54 37.03 -12.05
CA LYS A 22 -5.32 37.75 -13.07
C LYS A 22 -4.67 39.03 -13.60
N TYR A 23 -3.66 39.57 -12.90
CA TYR A 23 -2.86 40.67 -13.43
C TYR A 23 -2.00 40.19 -14.60
N GLN A 24 -1.97 40.96 -15.69
CA GLN A 24 -1.11 40.66 -16.83
C GLN A 24 0.35 40.74 -16.40
N PRO A 25 1.15 39.67 -16.58
CA PRO A 25 2.58 39.71 -16.31
C PRO A 25 3.22 40.83 -17.14
N PRO A 26 4.10 41.66 -16.56
CA PRO A 26 4.75 42.76 -17.27
C PRO A 26 5.67 42.27 -18.40
N LEU A 27 6.07 40.99 -18.37
CA LEU A 27 6.85 40.34 -19.40
C LEU A 27 6.32 38.92 -19.58
N ILE A 28 5.97 38.56 -20.82
CA ILE A 28 5.67 37.19 -21.23
C ILE A 28 6.93 36.66 -21.91
N PRO A 29 7.59 35.62 -21.35
CA PRO A 29 8.76 35.04 -21.99
C PRO A 29 8.44 34.62 -23.43
N PRO A 30 9.24 35.02 -24.42
CA PRO A 30 9.05 34.58 -25.79
C PRO A 30 9.20 33.05 -25.86
N ARG A 31 8.36 32.42 -26.68
CA ARG A 31 8.33 30.96 -26.81
C ARG A 31 9.67 30.46 -27.34
N GLY A 32 10.33 29.61 -26.57
CA GLY A 32 11.59 28.97 -26.94
C GLY A 32 12.84 29.64 -26.36
N GLU A 33 12.71 30.79 -25.71
CA GLU A 33 13.81 31.40 -24.95
C GLU A 33 13.78 30.91 -23.49
N VAL A 34 14.91 30.39 -23.03
CA VAL A 34 15.11 29.98 -21.65
C VAL A 34 15.80 31.14 -20.95
N ASN A 35 15.14 31.77 -19.98
CA ASN A 35 15.76 32.78 -19.12
C ASN A 35 16.65 32.11 -18.05
N ALA A 36 17.56 31.27 -18.50
CA ALA A 36 18.59 30.63 -17.69
C ALA A 36 19.96 30.95 -18.31
N ALA A 37 21.01 30.92 -17.49
CA ALA A 37 22.36 30.88 -18.03
C ALA A 37 22.51 29.61 -18.89
N ASP A 38 23.22 29.71 -20.01
CA ASP A 38 23.52 28.53 -20.82
C ASP A 38 24.25 27.50 -19.94
N ALA A 39 23.98 26.22 -20.17
CA ALA A 39 24.76 25.15 -19.54
C ALA A 39 26.26 25.28 -19.82
N PHE A 40 26.65 25.96 -20.91
CA PHE A 40 28.03 26.33 -21.24
C PHE A 40 28.53 27.60 -20.53
N ASP A 41 27.64 28.47 -20.04
CA ASP A 41 27.98 29.70 -19.29
C ASP A 41 28.12 29.44 -17.79
N ILE A 42 27.48 28.38 -17.27
CA ILE A 42 27.72 27.88 -15.92
C ILE A 42 28.98 27.02 -15.94
N GLY A 43 29.93 27.29 -15.03
CA GLY A 43 31.17 26.50 -14.94
C GLY A 43 30.88 25.00 -14.80
N SER A 44 31.64 24.16 -15.51
CA SER A 44 31.55 22.71 -15.35
C SER A 44 32.15 22.30 -14.00
N PHE A 45 31.47 21.41 -13.29
CA PHE A 45 32.07 20.71 -12.16
C PHE A 45 33.15 19.75 -12.69
N ASP A 46 34.31 19.70 -12.03
CA ASP A 46 35.37 18.77 -12.41
C ASP A 46 34.93 17.34 -12.10
N GLU A 47 35.03 16.45 -13.09
CA GLU A 47 34.71 15.04 -12.90
C GLU A 47 35.70 14.40 -11.92
N GLU A 48 36.95 14.88 -11.84
CA GLU A 48 37.94 14.42 -10.87
C GLU A 48 37.52 14.66 -9.41
N ASP A 49 36.76 15.74 -9.13
CA ASP A 49 36.29 16.07 -7.78
C ASP A 49 35.30 15.04 -7.22
N THR A 50 34.58 14.35 -8.10
CA THR A 50 33.58 13.33 -7.72
C THR A 50 34.09 11.89 -7.91
N LYS A 51 35.22 11.74 -8.60
CA LYS A 51 35.79 10.44 -8.94
C LYS A 51 36.32 9.73 -7.70
N GLY A 52 35.80 8.54 -7.44
CA GLY A 52 36.23 7.71 -6.30
C GLY A 52 35.44 7.93 -5.02
N ILE A 53 34.51 8.90 -4.99
CA ILE A 53 33.53 9.02 -3.91
C ILE A 53 32.54 7.86 -4.05
N LYS A 54 32.50 6.98 -3.04
CA LYS A 54 31.51 5.90 -2.94
C LYS A 54 30.51 6.26 -1.86
N LEU A 55 29.24 6.27 -2.22
CA LEU A 55 28.15 6.42 -1.25
C LEU A 55 28.15 5.22 -0.32
N THR A 56 28.32 5.47 0.97
CA THR A 56 28.26 4.45 2.00
C THR A 56 26.81 4.11 2.34
N GLU A 57 26.60 3.01 3.06
CA GLU A 57 25.26 2.66 3.58
C GLU A 57 24.73 3.75 4.54
N ALA A 58 25.62 4.39 5.32
CA ALA A 58 25.27 5.51 6.17
C ALA A 58 24.79 6.73 5.37
N ASP A 59 25.36 6.98 4.19
CA ASP A 59 24.92 8.07 3.31
C ASP A 59 23.54 7.78 2.72
N GLN A 60 23.27 6.53 2.35
CA GLN A 60 21.97 6.11 1.81
C GLN A 60 20.87 6.14 2.88
N GLU A 61 21.20 5.76 4.12
CA GLU A 61 20.26 5.76 5.25
C GLU A 61 19.69 7.17 5.52
N MET A 62 20.46 8.23 5.24
CA MET A 62 19.97 9.61 5.36
C MET A 62 18.80 9.92 4.40
N TYR A 63 18.71 9.22 3.27
CA TYR A 63 17.68 9.43 2.24
C TYR A 63 16.56 8.40 2.26
N LYS A 64 16.50 7.52 3.27
CA LYS A 64 15.47 6.47 3.33
C LYS A 64 14.03 6.99 3.29
N ASP A 65 13.81 8.19 3.86
CA ASP A 65 12.51 8.86 3.94
C ASP A 65 12.35 9.96 2.87
N PHE A 66 13.28 10.01 1.90
CA PHE A 66 13.21 10.96 0.78
C PHE A 66 12.01 10.71 -0.15
N PRO A 67 11.64 9.44 -0.49
CA PRO A 67 10.45 9.19 -1.29
C PRO A 67 9.18 9.64 -0.54
N PHE A 68 8.48 10.62 -1.09
CA PHE A 68 7.27 11.16 -0.50
C PHE A 68 6.23 11.47 -1.57
N VAL A 69 4.95 11.26 -1.25
CA VAL A 69 3.81 11.58 -2.12
C VAL A 69 2.88 12.52 -1.36
N VAL A 70 2.66 13.71 -1.92
CA VAL A 70 1.62 14.63 -1.44
C VAL A 70 0.28 14.16 -2.00
N ALA A 71 -0.53 13.49 -1.17
CA ALA A 71 -1.79 12.88 -1.60
C ALA A 71 -2.72 13.87 -2.32
N GLU A 72 -2.87 15.10 -1.82
CA GLU A 72 -3.70 16.13 -2.44
C GLU A 72 -3.24 16.46 -3.87
N ARG A 73 -1.92 16.62 -4.08
CA ARG A 73 -1.37 16.93 -5.41
C ARG A 73 -1.60 15.79 -6.39
N TRP A 74 -1.34 14.56 -5.96
CA TRP A 74 -1.57 13.37 -6.78
C TRP A 74 -3.05 13.20 -7.13
N GLN A 75 -3.94 13.37 -6.15
CA GLN A 75 -5.39 13.28 -6.39
C GLN A 75 -5.89 14.36 -7.33
N SER A 76 -5.43 15.61 -7.20
CA SER A 76 -5.79 16.70 -8.11
C SER A 76 -5.30 16.43 -9.54
N GLU A 77 -4.05 15.97 -9.70
CA GLU A 77 -3.51 15.60 -11.02
C GLU A 77 -4.32 14.48 -11.67
N VAL A 78 -4.66 13.43 -10.91
CA VAL A 78 -5.49 12.32 -11.38
C VAL A 78 -6.89 12.81 -11.76
N ALA A 79 -7.52 13.64 -10.92
CA ALA A 79 -8.86 14.18 -11.13
C ALA A 79 -8.94 15.06 -12.39
N GLU A 80 -7.92 15.88 -12.65
CA GLU A 80 -7.88 16.80 -13.78
C GLU A 80 -7.56 16.12 -15.12
N THR A 81 -6.87 14.97 -15.11
CA THR A 81 -6.32 14.36 -16.33
C THR A 81 -7.00 13.06 -16.76
N VAL A 82 -7.11 12.08 -15.86
CA VAL A 82 -7.38 10.68 -16.24
C VAL A 82 -8.58 10.07 -15.52
N PHE A 83 -9.06 10.69 -14.44
CA PHE A 83 -10.07 10.10 -13.56
C PHE A 83 -11.34 9.65 -14.29
N GLU A 84 -11.93 10.52 -15.10
CA GLU A 84 -13.16 10.20 -15.83
C GLU A 84 -12.96 9.05 -16.83
N THR A 85 -11.90 9.14 -17.64
CA THR A 85 -11.58 8.14 -18.67
C THR A 85 -11.32 6.77 -18.06
N ILE A 86 -10.50 6.72 -17.00
CA ILE A 86 -10.17 5.46 -16.32
C ILE A 86 -11.42 4.82 -15.69
N ASN A 87 -12.27 5.62 -15.03
CA ASN A 87 -13.48 5.10 -14.40
C ASN A 87 -14.47 4.55 -15.44
N LEU A 88 -14.67 5.27 -16.55
CA LEU A 88 -15.51 4.81 -17.65
C LEU A 88 -15.00 3.48 -18.25
N GLU A 89 -13.70 3.39 -18.48
CA GLU A 89 -13.07 2.16 -18.99
C GLU A 89 -13.20 1.01 -18.00
N HIS A 90 -12.99 1.28 -16.71
CA HIS A 90 -13.13 0.30 -15.65
C HIS A 90 -14.55 -0.25 -15.57
N ASP A 91 -15.58 0.62 -15.59
CA ASP A 91 -16.98 0.23 -15.56
C ASP A 91 -17.35 -0.63 -16.77
N LYS A 92 -16.88 -0.25 -17.96
CA LYS A 92 -17.07 -1.02 -19.19
C LYS A 92 -16.42 -2.40 -19.11
N GLN A 93 -15.22 -2.50 -18.54
CA GLN A 93 -14.56 -3.78 -18.31
C GLN A 93 -15.31 -4.63 -17.29
N GLU A 94 -15.83 -4.02 -16.21
CA GLU A 94 -16.56 -4.74 -15.18
C GLU A 94 -17.90 -5.27 -15.71
N GLN A 95 -18.61 -4.49 -16.52
CA GLN A 95 -19.83 -4.93 -17.22
C GLN A 95 -19.55 -6.10 -18.15
N ARG A 96 -18.46 -6.05 -18.92
CA ARG A 96 -18.01 -7.17 -19.77
C ARG A 96 -17.72 -8.43 -18.94
N ARG A 97 -17.06 -8.28 -17.79
CA ARG A 97 -16.77 -9.39 -16.87
C ARG A 97 -18.05 -9.98 -16.28
N LYS A 98 -19.00 -9.15 -15.85
CA LYS A 98 -20.31 -9.57 -15.32
C LYS A 98 -21.13 -10.29 -16.39
N ALA A 99 -21.13 -9.81 -17.65
CA ALA A 99 -21.79 -10.49 -18.76
C ALA A 99 -21.19 -11.88 -19.04
N ARG A 100 -19.85 -12.02 -18.98
CA ARG A 100 -19.18 -13.33 -19.11
C ARG A 100 -19.41 -14.25 -17.90
N GLY A 101 -19.51 -13.68 -16.70
CA GLY A 101 -19.72 -14.42 -15.44
C GLY A 101 -21.13 -15.01 -15.30
N LYS A 102 -22.16 -14.41 -15.91
CA LYS A 102 -23.52 -14.97 -15.95
C LYS A 102 -23.57 -16.33 -16.65
N ASN A 103 -22.70 -16.59 -17.63
CA ASN A 103 -22.58 -17.91 -18.27
C ASN A 103 -21.85 -18.95 -17.39
N LYS A 104 -21.17 -18.54 -16.32
CA LYS A 104 -20.48 -19.43 -15.39
C LYS A 104 -21.31 -19.75 -14.14
N ILE A 105 -22.17 -18.82 -13.69
CA ILE A 105 -23.00 -18.96 -12.48
C ILE A 105 -24.16 -19.97 -12.64
N LEU A 106 -24.52 -20.36 -13.87
CA LEU A 106 -25.49 -21.44 -14.10
C LEU A 106 -24.98 -22.84 -13.71
N PHE A 107 -23.69 -23.02 -13.44
CA PHE A 107 -23.09 -24.30 -13.05
C PHE A 107 -22.76 -24.45 -11.54
N ASP A 108 -22.96 -23.41 -10.72
CA ASP A 108 -22.46 -23.35 -9.33
C ASP A 108 -23.54 -23.01 -8.28
N GLN A 109 -24.84 -23.19 -8.60
CA GLN A 109 -25.92 -23.06 -7.61
C GLN A 109 -26.13 -24.37 -6.86
N ASP A 110 -25.15 -24.79 -6.06
CA ASP A 110 -25.35 -25.73 -4.95
C ASP A 110 -24.19 -25.56 -3.97
N GLU A 111 -24.29 -24.59 -3.06
CA GLU A 111 -23.77 -24.65 -1.68
C GLU A 111 -23.88 -23.27 -1.00
N LYS A 112 -24.92 -23.12 -0.17
CA LYS A 112 -25.03 -22.03 0.80
C LYS A 112 -24.19 -22.38 2.03
N GLY A 113 -23.07 -21.69 2.20
CA GLY A 113 -22.26 -21.73 3.43
C GLY A 113 -21.50 -20.42 3.62
N THR A 114 -21.87 -19.66 4.65
CA THR A 114 -21.25 -18.39 5.06
C THR A 114 -19.73 -18.53 5.18
N THR A 115 -18.98 -18.00 4.20
CA THR A 115 -17.54 -17.77 4.32
C THR A 115 -17.24 -16.37 3.79
N VAL A 116 -16.45 -15.61 4.55
CA VAL A 116 -15.98 -14.27 4.15
C VAL A 116 -15.15 -14.44 2.88
N SER A 117 -15.71 -14.03 1.76
CA SER A 117 -15.06 -14.02 0.46
C SER A 117 -14.14 -12.81 0.37
N SER A 118 -12.93 -12.93 0.92
CA SER A 118 -11.78 -12.24 0.33
C SER A 118 -11.47 -13.00 -0.97
N LYS A 119 -11.85 -12.42 -2.11
CA LYS A 119 -11.60 -13.01 -3.43
C LYS A 119 -10.10 -13.04 -3.72
N GLY A 120 -9.48 -14.16 -3.35
CA GLY A 120 -8.16 -14.59 -3.77
C GLY A 120 -8.10 -16.09 -3.54
N THR A 121 -8.06 -16.88 -4.60
CA THR A 121 -7.96 -18.33 -4.51
C THR A 121 -6.64 -18.72 -3.89
N THR A 122 -6.63 -19.10 -2.62
CA THR A 122 -5.65 -20.04 -2.06
C THR A 122 -6.29 -20.88 -0.96
N SER A 123 -6.18 -22.20 -1.15
CA SER A 123 -6.56 -23.24 -0.20
C SER A 123 -5.57 -23.24 0.97
N TRP A 124 -6.05 -23.37 2.21
CA TRP A 124 -5.22 -23.39 3.42
C TRP A 124 -5.31 -24.74 4.11
N ASP A 125 -4.15 -25.30 4.46
CA ASP A 125 -4.00 -26.46 5.35
C ASP A 125 -3.09 -26.08 6.52
N TYR A 126 -3.42 -26.51 7.73
CA TYR A 126 -3.01 -25.91 9.00
C TYR A 126 -1.71 -26.45 9.62
N GLY A 127 -1.01 -25.58 10.38
CA GLY A 127 -0.09 -25.98 11.45
C GLY A 127 1.03 -24.97 11.76
N ASN A 128 0.95 -24.29 12.93
CA ASN A 128 2.00 -23.53 13.65
C ASN A 128 3.28 -23.13 12.89
N GLY A 129 3.12 -22.39 11.79
CA GLY A 129 4.19 -21.87 10.94
C GLY A 129 4.65 -20.48 11.40
N LYS A 130 5.94 -20.22 11.28
CA LYS A 130 6.52 -18.88 11.51
C LYS A 130 6.40 -18.10 10.20
N LEU A 131 5.75 -16.93 10.27
CA LEU A 131 5.57 -16.01 9.14
C LEU A 131 6.73 -15.01 9.13
N TRP A 132 7.35 -14.79 7.97
CA TRP A 132 8.31 -13.70 7.79
C TRP A 132 8.15 -13.05 6.42
N VAL A 133 8.28 -11.72 6.38
CA VAL A 133 8.35 -10.94 5.14
C VAL A 133 9.82 -10.88 4.75
N LYS A 134 10.16 -11.36 3.55
CA LYS A 134 11.52 -11.25 3.00
C LYS A 134 11.47 -10.34 1.78
N GLY A 135 12.01 -9.13 1.93
CA GLY A 135 12.21 -8.18 0.82
C GLY A 135 10.92 -7.76 0.12
N GLY A 136 10.18 -6.82 0.74
CA GLY A 136 9.18 -5.94 0.10
C GLY A 136 7.91 -6.56 -0.49
N ASN A 137 7.99 -7.66 -1.23
CA ASN A 137 6.97 -8.06 -2.21
C ASN A 137 6.46 -9.50 -2.04
N CYS A 138 6.84 -10.18 -0.96
CA CYS A 138 6.35 -11.52 -0.69
C CYS A 138 6.21 -11.87 0.80
N ILE A 139 5.23 -12.73 1.09
CA ILE A 139 5.05 -13.39 2.39
C ILE A 139 5.50 -14.83 2.24
N LEU A 140 6.44 -15.23 3.10
CA LEU A 140 6.89 -16.62 3.16
C LEU A 140 6.21 -17.30 4.34
N VAL A 141 5.51 -18.40 4.05
CA VAL A 141 4.86 -19.25 5.05
C VAL A 141 5.60 -20.59 5.10
N LYS A 142 6.30 -20.84 6.20
CA LYS A 142 6.93 -22.15 6.44
C LYS A 142 5.93 -23.07 7.13
N ILE A 143 5.62 -24.21 6.53
CA ILE A 143 4.78 -25.24 7.14
C ILE A 143 5.66 -26.10 8.06
N ARG A 144 5.21 -26.33 9.31
CA ARG A 144 5.92 -27.17 10.28
C ARG A 144 6.02 -28.62 9.78
N ASP A 145 7.12 -29.30 10.09
CA ASP A 145 7.38 -30.71 9.76
C ASP A 145 7.37 -31.02 8.24
N SER A 146 7.44 -29.97 7.42
CA SER A 146 7.67 -30.07 6.00
C SER A 146 8.85 -29.18 5.61
N ASN A 147 9.60 -29.57 4.58
CA ASN A 147 10.56 -28.68 3.93
C ASN A 147 9.87 -27.72 2.94
N LYS A 148 8.53 -27.60 2.97
CA LYS A 148 7.77 -26.76 2.05
C LYS A 148 7.63 -25.35 2.59
N ILE A 149 7.87 -24.38 1.71
CA ILE A 149 7.65 -22.95 1.94
C ILE A 149 6.65 -22.48 0.90
N ILE A 150 5.55 -21.89 1.34
CA ILE A 150 4.59 -21.22 0.46
C ILE A 150 5.02 -19.76 0.33
N THR A 151 5.09 -19.28 -0.91
CA THR A 151 5.38 -17.88 -1.21
C THR A 151 4.11 -17.22 -1.72
N LEU A 152 3.63 -16.20 -1.03
CA LEU A 152 2.51 -15.37 -1.45
C LEU A 152 3.07 -14.06 -1.95
N THR A 153 2.70 -13.65 -3.15
CA THR A 153 3.11 -12.37 -3.74
C THR A 153 1.87 -11.50 -3.92
N ASN A 154 2.02 -10.20 -3.65
CA ASN A 154 1.03 -9.19 -3.98
C ASN A 154 1.80 -7.99 -4.56
N PRO A 155 1.46 -7.50 -5.76
CA PRO A 155 2.09 -6.31 -6.33
C PRO A 155 1.80 -5.04 -5.53
N ASP A 156 0.72 -5.02 -4.75
CA ASP A 156 0.39 -3.91 -3.85
C ASP A 156 1.01 -4.13 -2.46
N GLU A 157 1.89 -3.21 -2.07
CA GLU A 157 2.57 -3.24 -0.77
C GLU A 157 1.58 -3.07 0.40
N ILE A 158 0.51 -2.28 0.21
CA ILE A 158 -0.52 -2.07 1.24
C ILE A 158 -1.27 -3.38 1.46
N GLY A 159 -1.79 -3.99 0.40
CA GLY A 159 -2.44 -5.30 0.46
C GLY A 159 -1.54 -6.38 1.06
N LEU A 160 -0.23 -6.39 0.75
CA LEU A 160 0.71 -7.32 1.36
C LEU A 160 0.82 -7.11 2.88
N LYS A 161 0.91 -5.86 3.35
CA LYS A 161 0.94 -5.51 4.79
C LYS A 161 -0.35 -5.92 5.49
N GLU A 162 -1.51 -5.67 4.89
CA GLU A 162 -2.81 -6.09 5.43
C GLU A 162 -2.94 -7.62 5.53
N TRP A 163 -2.45 -8.34 4.52
CA TRP A 163 -2.44 -9.81 4.51
C TRP A 163 -1.54 -10.37 5.61
N VAL A 164 -0.35 -9.80 5.82
CA VAL A 164 0.53 -10.18 6.94
C VAL A 164 -0.17 -9.99 8.28
N SER A 165 -0.81 -8.83 8.50
CA SER A 165 -1.55 -8.54 9.73
C SER A 165 -2.70 -9.51 9.95
N SER A 166 -3.46 -9.80 8.89
CA SER A 166 -4.61 -10.71 8.90
C SER A 166 -4.19 -12.15 9.17
N LEU A 167 -3.13 -12.63 8.51
CA LEU A 167 -2.60 -13.99 8.69
C LEU A 167 -2.04 -14.20 10.10
N ASN A 168 -1.29 -13.23 10.64
CA ASN A 168 -0.81 -13.29 12.02
C ASN A 168 -1.97 -13.30 13.02
N SER A 169 -2.99 -12.47 12.79
CA SER A 169 -4.17 -12.40 13.66
C SER A 169 -4.99 -13.69 13.63
N ALA A 170 -5.23 -14.24 12.43
CA ALA A 170 -5.92 -15.51 12.26
C ALA A 170 -5.15 -16.68 12.89
N HIS A 171 -3.82 -16.70 12.70
CA HIS A 171 -2.95 -17.71 13.30
C HIS A 171 -3.03 -17.68 14.83
N LYS A 172 -2.94 -16.49 15.43
CA LYS A 172 -3.04 -16.32 16.89
C LYS A 172 -4.39 -16.85 17.43
N ARG A 173 -5.51 -16.45 16.80
CA ARG A 173 -6.86 -16.92 17.18
C ARG A 173 -6.99 -18.43 17.08
N PHE A 174 -6.42 -19.03 16.03
CA PHE A 174 -6.44 -20.48 15.83
C PHE A 174 -5.65 -21.22 16.91
N VAL A 175 -4.45 -20.75 17.25
CA VAL A 175 -3.62 -21.32 18.33
C VAL A 175 -4.33 -21.25 19.66
N GLU A 176 -4.93 -20.10 19.98
CA GLU A 176 -5.72 -19.91 21.20
C GLU A 176 -6.89 -20.90 21.26
N LEU A 177 -7.64 -21.05 20.16
CA LEU A 177 -8.76 -21.98 20.06
C LEU A 177 -8.32 -23.43 20.28
N ILE A 178 -7.28 -23.90 19.58
CA ILE A 178 -6.77 -25.27 19.75
C ILE A 178 -6.27 -25.49 21.18
N SER A 179 -5.59 -24.51 21.77
CA SER A 179 -5.15 -24.61 23.16
C SER A 179 -6.33 -24.74 24.13
N GLY A 180 -7.44 -24.05 23.85
CA GLY A 180 -8.69 -24.14 24.60
C GLY A 180 -9.38 -25.49 24.42
N VAL A 181 -9.40 -26.02 23.20
CA VAL A 181 -9.95 -27.35 22.89
C VAL A 181 -9.14 -28.45 23.59
N ASN A 182 -7.81 -28.40 23.56
CA ASN A 182 -6.98 -29.37 24.29
C ASN A 182 -7.23 -29.32 25.80
N LYS A 183 -7.38 -28.13 26.39
CA LYS A 183 -7.74 -28.00 27.81
C LYS A 183 -9.11 -28.60 28.13
N LYS A 184 -10.09 -28.46 27.23
CA LYS A 184 -11.44 -29.02 27.39
C LYS A 184 -11.47 -30.53 27.15
N ALA A 185 -10.71 -31.04 26.18
CA ALA A 185 -10.55 -32.46 25.88
C ALA A 185 -9.84 -33.22 27.02
N VAL A 186 -8.77 -32.64 27.59
CA VAL A 186 -8.10 -33.20 28.79
C VAL A 186 -9.06 -33.29 29.98
N ARG A 187 -9.94 -32.30 30.14
CA ARG A 187 -10.93 -32.27 31.23
C ARG A 187 -12.07 -33.30 31.02
N LEU A 188 -12.43 -33.60 29.77
CA LEU A 188 -13.46 -34.59 29.41
C LEU A 188 -12.94 -36.04 29.42
N CYS A 189 -11.69 -36.27 29.01
CA CYS A 189 -11.07 -37.60 29.06
C CYS A 189 -10.51 -37.96 30.45
N GLY A 190 -10.46 -37.01 31.39
CA GLY A 190 -9.89 -37.18 32.73
C GLY A 190 -10.88 -37.44 33.86
N ALA A 191 -12.15 -37.75 33.58
CA ALA A 191 -13.16 -37.95 34.62
C ALA A 191 -13.83 -39.33 34.53
N GLN A 192 -13.07 -40.40 34.78
CA GLN A 192 -13.64 -41.67 35.26
C GLN A 192 -12.65 -42.39 36.19
N ASN A 193 -12.87 -42.21 37.50
CA ASN A 193 -12.50 -43.03 38.68
C ASN A 193 -11.91 -42.17 39.81
N GLY A 194 -12.44 -42.15 41.04
CA GLY A 194 -13.46 -43.02 41.62
C GLY A 194 -14.12 -42.38 42.84
N GLY A 195 -15.39 -42.70 43.02
CA GLY A 195 -16.05 -42.68 44.31
C GLY A 195 -16.33 -44.13 44.71
N ALA A 196 -15.79 -44.55 45.84
CA ALA A 196 -16.19 -45.66 46.73
C ALA A 196 -14.97 -45.98 47.61
N GLY A 197 -15.02 -46.03 48.94
CA GLY A 197 -16.05 -45.89 49.95
C GLY A 197 -15.33 -46.10 51.29
N GLY A 198 -15.77 -45.41 52.34
CA GLY A 198 -15.26 -45.69 53.68
C GLY A 198 -15.72 -47.05 54.20
N THR A 199 -14.84 -47.72 54.92
CA THR A 199 -15.01 -48.18 56.31
C THR A 199 -13.62 -48.36 56.91
#